data_AF-A0A2V8QZS8-F1
#
_entry.id   AF-A0A2V8QZS8-F1
#
_cell.length_a   1.000
_cell.length_b   1.000
_cell.length_c   1.000
_cell.angle_alpha   90.00
_cell.angle_beta   90.00
_cell.angle_gamma   90.00
#
_symmetry.space_group_name_H-M   'P 1'
#
loop_
_entity.id
_entity.type
_entity.pdbx_description
1 polymer ?
#
loop_
_entity_poly.entity_id
_entity_poly.type
_entity_poly.pdbx_seq_one_letter_code
_entity_poly.pdbx_strand_id
1 'polypeptide(L)'
;MPEYLAPGVYVEEIDTGSKPIEGVSTSTAGMVGVAERGPVDIPILVTSNGEYTRWFGERLNLDDFSNANGPHCYLPHAVEGFFTNGGKRLFVTRVLDTAGATCAEFTLFDRGIATSALTQLLRAASEGGGTAAPPGPLYVMDVNDPVANAIDDAAPPDHLRIGDGSDAEYRDVATVTTGPNTTHVPLSFPLSRSHTAPPPITVHQITRAALPNPVALEVAAPATTSRVGDTIITLVGAGVGAVALNDLLEIGPQFRGELRYVRNIRVIDATHRAVTLDSGLTLAYPTLTPVTRLDNSVAGAVDDDTINGNANAGDSVVIVNNRGGNFNVRADIVVINNADLATREARRIGILTQFRLSTGAYDGYTASTVITAVNMADDIAVTAKSLTADAAA
;
A
#
# COMPACT_ATOMS: atom_id res chain seq x y z
N MET A 1 -46.04 -62.76 65.56
CA MET A 1 -47.25 -63.55 65.30
C MET A 1 -48.34 -63.01 66.21
N PRO A 2 -49.50 -62.60 65.69
CA PRO A 2 -50.61 -62.20 66.51
C PRO A 2 -51.22 -63.43 67.21
N GLU A 3 -51.62 -63.30 68.47
CA GLU A 3 -52.33 -64.35 69.20
C GLU A 3 -53.83 -64.03 69.22
N TYR A 4 -54.63 -64.89 68.60
CA TYR A 4 -56.07 -64.70 68.41
C TYR A 4 -56.85 -65.45 69.50
N LEU A 5 -57.27 -64.74 70.55
CA LEU A 5 -57.86 -65.34 71.77
C LEU A 5 -59.40 -65.44 71.77
N ALA A 6 -60.08 -65.05 70.69
CA ALA A 6 -61.53 -65.22 70.57
C ALA A 6 -61.91 -65.64 69.13
N PRO A 7 -62.91 -66.53 68.96
CA PRO A 7 -63.36 -66.94 67.64
C PRO A 7 -63.98 -65.75 66.89
N GLY A 8 -63.35 -65.36 65.80
CA GLY A 8 -63.73 -64.22 64.95
C GLY A 8 -62.87 -64.18 63.68
N VAL A 9 -63.26 -63.33 62.72
CA VAL A 9 -62.46 -63.08 61.52
C VAL A 9 -61.54 -61.90 61.79
N TYR A 10 -60.23 -62.13 61.68
CA TYR A 10 -59.20 -61.09 61.82
C TYR A 10 -58.62 -60.80 60.44
N VAL A 11 -58.64 -59.53 60.06
CA VAL A 11 -58.04 -59.05 58.82
C VAL A 11 -56.68 -58.44 59.16
N GLU A 12 -55.63 -59.00 58.59
CA GLU A 12 -54.26 -58.48 58.69
C GLU A 12 -53.84 -57.99 57.31
N GLU A 13 -53.55 -56.70 57.19
CA GLU A 13 -52.98 -56.12 55.97
C GLU A 13 -51.47 -56.33 56.02
N ILE A 14 -51.01 -57.38 55.35
CA ILE A 14 -49.59 -57.63 55.14
C ILE A 14 -49.24 -57.04 53.78
N ASP A 15 -48.31 -56.09 53.73
CA ASP A 15 -47.81 -55.52 52.47
C ASP A 15 -46.89 -56.53 51.77
N THR A 16 -47.50 -57.53 51.15
CA THR A 16 -46.81 -58.56 50.34
C THR A 16 -46.83 -58.21 48.85
N GLY A 17 -46.54 -56.95 48.51
CA GLY A 17 -46.28 -56.53 47.14
C GLY A 17 -44.79 -56.63 46.82
N SER A 18 -44.38 -57.53 45.92
CA SER A 18 -43.06 -57.41 45.31
C SER A 18 -43.03 -56.11 44.50
N LYS A 19 -42.03 -55.24 44.74
CA LYS A 19 -41.83 -54.05 43.90
C LYS A 19 -41.60 -54.52 42.45
N PRO A 20 -42.43 -54.09 41.48
CA PRO A 20 -42.22 -54.45 40.08
C PRO A 20 -40.85 -53.98 39.62
N ILE A 21 -40.14 -54.80 38.83
CA ILE A 21 -38.89 -54.38 38.20
C ILE A 21 -39.25 -53.42 37.06
N GLU A 22 -38.91 -52.14 37.21
CA GLU A 22 -39.11 -51.13 36.17
C GLU A 22 -38.22 -51.40 34.96
N GLY A 23 -38.77 -51.24 33.76
CA GLY A 23 -38.00 -51.30 32.52
C GLY A 23 -37.04 -50.11 32.43
N VAL A 24 -35.73 -50.38 32.54
CA VAL A 24 -34.67 -49.38 32.37
C VAL A 24 -34.37 -49.16 30.89
N SER A 25 -34.13 -47.90 30.51
CA SER A 25 -33.74 -47.53 29.13
C SER A 25 -32.35 -48.09 28.81
N THR A 26 -32.29 -49.00 27.83
CA THR A 26 -31.04 -49.64 27.37
C THR A 26 -30.33 -48.88 26.25
N SER A 27 -30.80 -47.68 25.90
CA SER A 27 -30.37 -46.94 24.70
C SER A 27 -29.69 -45.59 24.98
N THR A 28 -29.14 -45.41 26.18
CA THR A 28 -28.36 -44.21 26.51
C THR A 28 -26.88 -44.46 26.20
N ALA A 29 -26.33 -43.74 25.23
CA ALA A 29 -24.92 -43.80 24.87
C ALA A 29 -24.11 -42.71 25.58
N GLY A 30 -22.80 -42.93 25.66
CA GLY A 30 -21.82 -41.93 26.12
C GLY A 30 -20.70 -41.81 25.08
N MET A 31 -20.31 -40.58 24.74
CA MET A 31 -19.18 -40.29 23.86
C MET A 31 -18.24 -39.29 24.52
N VAL A 32 -16.95 -39.51 24.31
CA VAL A 32 -15.86 -38.69 24.84
C VAL A 32 -14.93 -38.37 23.68
N GLY A 33 -14.55 -37.10 23.55
CA GLY A 33 -13.63 -36.69 22.49
C GLY A 33 -13.40 -35.19 22.44
N VAL A 34 -12.65 -34.75 21.43
CA VAL A 34 -12.34 -33.33 21.21
C VAL A 34 -13.52 -32.64 20.53
N ALA A 35 -13.84 -31.44 21.00
CA ALA A 35 -14.87 -30.58 20.42
C ALA A 35 -14.38 -29.12 20.34
N GLU A 36 -14.94 -28.35 19.41
CA GLU A 36 -14.57 -26.95 19.12
C GLU A 36 -14.73 -26.08 20.37
N ARG A 37 -15.85 -26.25 21.07
CA ARG A 37 -16.21 -25.47 22.25
C ARG A 37 -16.98 -26.32 23.28
N GLY A 38 -17.34 -25.68 24.39
CA GLY A 38 -18.21 -26.26 25.41
C GLY A 38 -17.47 -26.66 26.69
N PRO A 39 -18.22 -27.03 27.75
CA PRO A 39 -17.67 -27.39 29.05
C PRO A 39 -16.74 -28.61 28.99
N VAL A 40 -15.62 -28.53 29.71
CA VAL A 40 -14.57 -29.55 29.76
C VAL A 40 -14.83 -30.51 30.90
N ASP A 41 -14.66 -31.81 30.67
CA ASP A 41 -14.82 -32.88 31.68
C ASP A 41 -16.20 -32.90 32.38
N ILE A 42 -17.21 -32.26 31.78
CA ILE A 42 -18.58 -32.23 32.27
C ILE A 42 -19.47 -32.95 31.25
N PRO A 43 -20.10 -34.07 31.62
CA PRO A 43 -21.01 -34.80 30.73
C PRO A 43 -22.32 -34.02 30.54
N ILE A 44 -22.64 -33.69 29.29
CA ILE A 44 -23.89 -33.01 28.91
C ILE A 44 -24.79 -33.98 28.17
N LEU A 45 -26.06 -34.07 28.59
CA LEU A 45 -27.07 -34.82 27.84
C LEU A 45 -27.45 -34.06 26.58
N VAL A 46 -27.35 -34.75 25.45
CA VAL A 46 -27.73 -34.28 24.13
C VAL A 46 -28.76 -35.25 23.54
N THR A 47 -29.84 -34.69 22.98
CA THR A 47 -30.98 -35.45 22.44
C THR A 47 -31.14 -35.29 20.92
N SER A 48 -30.36 -34.41 20.29
CA SER A 48 -30.32 -34.25 18.83
C SER A 48 -28.96 -33.74 18.35
N ASN A 49 -28.66 -33.93 17.06
CA ASN A 49 -27.41 -33.41 16.48
C ASN A 49 -27.34 -31.87 16.53
N GLY A 50 -28.45 -31.16 16.34
CA GLY A 50 -28.45 -29.69 16.46
C GLY A 50 -28.16 -29.20 17.88
N GLU A 51 -28.58 -29.96 18.90
CA GLU A 51 -28.23 -29.67 20.29
C GLU A 51 -26.74 -29.92 20.57
N TYR A 52 -26.14 -30.95 19.96
CA TYR A 52 -24.69 -31.14 19.99
C TYR A 52 -23.97 -29.91 19.41
N THR A 53 -24.31 -29.49 18.18
CA THR A 53 -23.67 -28.35 17.52
C THR A 53 -23.78 -27.06 18.33
N ARG A 54 -24.91 -26.86 19.01
CA ARG A 54 -25.12 -25.70 19.87
C ARG A 54 -24.16 -25.69 21.07
N TRP A 55 -23.96 -26.82 21.74
CA TRP A 55 -23.10 -26.92 22.92
C TRP A 55 -21.62 -27.03 22.58
N PHE A 56 -21.29 -27.81 21.55
CA PHE A 56 -19.94 -28.32 21.30
C PHE A 56 -19.31 -27.81 20.00
N GLY A 57 -20.09 -27.15 19.13
CA GLY A 57 -19.61 -26.56 17.87
C GLY A 57 -19.73 -27.49 16.66
N GLU A 58 -19.10 -27.10 15.56
CA GLU A 58 -19.14 -27.78 14.27
C GLU A 58 -17.99 -28.78 14.09
N ARG A 59 -17.88 -29.34 12.88
CA ARG A 59 -16.79 -30.24 12.50
C ARG A 59 -15.42 -29.58 12.69
N LEU A 60 -14.49 -30.37 13.20
CA LEU A 60 -13.11 -29.96 13.43
C LEU A 60 -12.27 -30.20 12.17
N ASN A 61 -11.39 -29.25 11.86
CA ASN A 61 -10.46 -29.38 10.74
C ASN A 61 -9.46 -30.50 11.01
N LEU A 62 -9.19 -31.33 10.00
CA LEU A 62 -8.29 -32.48 10.14
C LEU A 62 -6.85 -32.04 10.39
N ASP A 63 -6.40 -30.97 9.71
CA ASP A 63 -5.02 -30.50 9.78
C ASP A 63 -4.68 -29.91 11.16
N ASP A 64 -5.64 -29.19 11.76
CA ASP A 64 -5.47 -28.54 13.06
C ASP A 64 -5.57 -29.51 14.24
N PHE A 65 -6.30 -30.63 14.06
CA PHE A 65 -6.61 -31.59 15.12
C PHE A 65 -5.95 -32.97 14.88
N SER A 66 -4.75 -32.97 14.30
CA SER A 66 -3.88 -34.14 14.13
C SER A 66 -2.55 -34.00 14.86
N ASN A 67 -2.04 -35.09 15.42
CA ASN A 67 -0.70 -35.13 16.02
C ASN A 67 0.07 -36.40 15.56
N ALA A 68 1.25 -36.65 16.13
CA ALA A 68 2.08 -37.81 15.80
C ALA A 68 1.37 -39.17 15.96
N ASN A 69 0.29 -39.23 16.76
CA ASN A 69 -0.53 -40.42 16.98
C ASN A 69 -1.77 -40.47 16.06
N GLY A 70 -1.92 -39.51 15.14
CA GLY A 70 -3.01 -39.43 14.18
C GLY A 70 -4.02 -38.31 14.47
N PRO A 71 -5.12 -38.26 13.69
CA PRO A 71 -6.22 -37.31 13.84
C PRO A 71 -7.16 -37.64 15.01
N HIS A 72 -7.64 -36.61 15.72
CA HIS A 72 -8.53 -36.70 16.89
C HIS A 72 -9.86 -35.94 16.69
N CYS A 73 -10.21 -35.59 15.45
CA CYS A 73 -11.33 -34.72 15.08
C CYS A 73 -12.68 -35.44 14.85
N TYR A 74 -12.82 -36.70 15.30
CA TYR A 74 -13.92 -37.57 14.85
C TYR A 74 -15.20 -37.51 15.69
N LEU A 75 -15.18 -36.85 16.85
CA LEU A 75 -16.35 -36.80 17.73
C LEU A 75 -17.60 -36.22 17.04
N PRO A 76 -17.55 -35.08 16.31
CA PRO A 76 -18.73 -34.56 15.60
C PRO A 76 -19.32 -35.55 14.59
N HIS A 77 -18.46 -36.29 13.87
CA HIS A 77 -18.90 -37.29 12.90
C HIS A 77 -19.57 -38.50 13.57
N ALA A 78 -19.05 -38.95 14.70
CA ALA A 78 -19.64 -40.05 15.47
C ALA A 78 -21.01 -39.68 16.04
N VAL A 79 -21.17 -38.45 16.53
CA VAL A 79 -22.42 -37.94 17.08
C VAL A 79 -23.49 -37.83 15.98
N GLU A 80 -23.14 -37.25 14.84
CA GLU A 80 -24.03 -37.16 13.69
C GLU A 80 -24.46 -38.55 13.20
N GLY A 81 -23.51 -39.48 13.07
CA GLY A 81 -23.78 -40.86 12.71
C GLY A 81 -24.72 -41.55 13.71
N PHE A 82 -24.54 -41.33 15.01
CA PHE A 82 -25.42 -41.90 16.04
C PHE A 82 -26.87 -41.44 15.91
N PHE A 83 -27.09 -40.13 15.73
CA PHE A 83 -28.44 -39.59 15.58
C PHE A 83 -29.06 -39.98 14.23
N THR A 84 -28.27 -40.02 13.15
CA THR A 84 -28.72 -40.46 11.82
C THR A 84 -29.17 -41.93 11.84
N ASN A 85 -28.50 -42.77 12.63
CA ASN A 85 -28.84 -44.19 12.81
C ASN A 85 -29.95 -44.44 13.87
N GLY A 86 -30.66 -43.40 14.32
CA GLY A 86 -31.83 -43.52 15.19
C GLY A 86 -31.53 -43.50 16.70
N GLY A 87 -30.32 -43.11 17.10
CA GLY A 87 -29.98 -42.82 18.49
C GLY A 87 -30.83 -41.67 19.07
N LYS A 88 -31.13 -41.72 20.38
CA LYS A 88 -32.05 -40.75 21.02
C LYS A 88 -31.49 -40.03 22.24
N ARG A 89 -30.56 -40.65 22.98
CA ARG A 89 -29.99 -40.10 24.22
C ARG A 89 -28.49 -40.33 24.23
N LEU A 90 -27.74 -39.25 24.24
CA LEU A 90 -26.28 -39.28 24.20
C LEU A 90 -25.71 -38.35 25.24
N PHE A 91 -24.88 -38.84 26.15
CA PHE A 91 -24.03 -37.98 26.96
C PHE A 91 -22.73 -37.71 26.21
N VAL A 92 -22.36 -36.44 26.11
CA VAL A 92 -21.12 -36.00 25.48
C VAL A 92 -20.24 -35.32 26.52
N THR A 93 -18.98 -35.74 26.60
CA THR A 93 -17.95 -35.07 27.40
C THR A 93 -16.84 -34.60 26.49
N ARG A 94 -16.58 -33.29 26.49
CA ARG A 94 -15.42 -32.72 25.80
C ARG A 94 -14.17 -32.94 26.64
N VAL A 95 -13.15 -33.52 26.01
CA VAL A 95 -11.81 -33.64 26.57
C VAL A 95 -10.85 -32.72 25.84
N LEU A 96 -9.95 -32.11 26.59
CA LEU A 96 -8.83 -31.34 26.07
C LEU A 96 -7.66 -31.44 27.04
N ASP A 97 -6.45 -31.27 26.51
CA ASP A 97 -5.26 -31.14 27.35
C ASP A 97 -5.29 -29.78 28.04
N THR A 98 -5.77 -29.74 29.29
CA THR A 98 -5.90 -28.50 30.06
C THR A 98 -4.55 -27.88 30.43
N ALA A 99 -3.45 -28.64 30.36
CA ALA A 99 -2.10 -28.14 30.59
C ALA A 99 -1.49 -27.48 29.34
N GLY A 100 -1.88 -27.94 28.14
CA GLY A 100 -1.42 -27.42 26.85
C GLY A 100 -2.39 -26.49 26.12
N ALA A 101 -3.63 -26.36 26.59
CA ALA A 101 -4.65 -25.55 25.92
C ALA A 101 -4.43 -24.05 26.14
N THR A 102 -4.27 -23.31 25.04
CA THR A 102 -4.29 -21.85 25.01
C THR A 102 -5.69 -21.33 24.72
N CYS A 103 -6.08 -20.22 25.36
CA CYS A 103 -7.33 -19.54 25.03
C CYS A 103 -7.27 -19.04 23.58
N ALA A 104 -8.37 -19.24 22.83
CA ALA A 104 -8.53 -18.56 21.55
C ALA A 104 -8.69 -17.06 21.82
N GLU A 105 -7.86 -16.26 21.15
CA GLU A 105 -7.92 -14.81 21.16
C GLU A 105 -8.26 -14.32 19.75
N PHE A 106 -9.08 -13.28 19.65
CA PHE A 106 -9.38 -12.60 18.39
C PHE A 106 -9.35 -11.09 18.63
N THR A 107 -8.55 -10.39 17.83
CA THR A 107 -8.46 -8.93 17.90
C THR A 107 -9.63 -8.30 17.15
N LEU A 108 -10.48 -7.55 17.87
CA LEU A 108 -11.56 -6.79 17.25
C LEU A 108 -11.03 -5.42 16.78
N PHE A 109 -11.06 -5.19 15.47
CA PHE A 109 -10.68 -3.91 14.88
C PHE A 109 -11.87 -2.95 14.87
N ASP A 110 -11.80 -1.90 15.69
CA ASP A 110 -12.73 -0.77 15.60
C ASP A 110 -12.36 0.12 14.40
N ARG A 111 -13.34 0.85 13.84
CA ARG A 111 -13.09 1.87 12.78
C ARG A 111 -12.27 3.06 13.25
N GLY A 112 -11.83 3.05 14.51
CA GLY A 112 -11.06 4.12 15.10
C GLY A 112 -11.88 5.40 15.30
N ILE A 113 -11.18 6.45 15.71
CA ILE A 113 -11.70 7.83 15.81
C ILE A 113 -11.13 8.68 14.68
N ALA A 114 -11.60 9.92 14.48
CA ALA A 114 -11.15 10.78 13.38
C ALA A 114 -9.62 11.06 13.31
N THR A 115 -8.87 10.69 14.34
CA THR A 115 -7.39 10.75 14.44
C THR A 115 -6.71 9.38 14.29
N SER A 116 -7.44 8.30 14.06
CA SER A 116 -6.85 6.99 13.77
C SER A 116 -6.10 7.04 12.44
N ALA A 117 -4.89 6.48 12.42
CA ALA A 117 -3.95 6.56 11.32
C ALA A 117 -4.61 6.31 9.96
N LEU A 118 -4.70 7.38 9.16
CA LEU A 118 -5.20 7.31 7.80
C LEU A 118 -4.03 6.95 6.90
N THR A 119 -3.71 5.66 6.79
CA THR A 119 -2.81 5.22 5.74
C THR A 119 -3.49 5.42 4.39
N GLN A 120 -2.84 6.17 3.49
CA GLN A 120 -3.33 6.38 2.13
C GLN A 120 -2.61 5.42 1.19
N LEU A 121 -3.38 4.58 0.50
CA LEU A 121 -2.87 3.71 -0.55
C LEU A 121 -2.62 4.55 -1.81
N LEU A 122 -1.36 4.83 -2.11
CA LEU A 122 -0.99 5.64 -3.28
C LEU A 122 -0.99 4.84 -4.60
N ARG A 123 -1.00 3.50 -4.52
CA ARG A 123 -1.03 2.62 -5.70
C ARG A 123 -1.52 1.22 -5.34
N ALA A 124 -2.53 0.72 -6.06
CA ALA A 124 -2.94 -0.67 -6.00
C ALA A 124 -1.99 -1.58 -6.80
N ALA A 125 -1.74 -2.79 -6.29
CA ALA A 125 -1.10 -3.84 -7.07
C ALA A 125 -2.12 -4.45 -8.05
N SER A 126 -1.67 -4.84 -9.25
CA SER A 126 -2.53 -5.51 -10.22
C SER A 126 -2.89 -6.93 -9.76
N GLU A 127 -4.17 -7.29 -9.89
CA GLU A 127 -4.66 -8.66 -9.66
C GLU A 127 -3.89 -9.66 -10.54
N GLY A 128 -3.42 -10.78 -9.96
CA GLY A 128 -2.75 -11.86 -10.70
C GLY A 128 -1.24 -11.74 -10.91
N GLY A 129 -0.57 -10.73 -10.35
CA GLY A 129 0.90 -10.54 -10.47
C GLY A 129 1.77 -11.49 -9.62
N GLY A 130 1.21 -12.59 -9.13
CA GLY A 130 1.88 -13.52 -8.22
C GLY A 130 3.20 -14.08 -8.77
N THR A 131 4.27 -13.92 -8.00
CA THR A 131 5.58 -14.61 -8.07
C THR A 131 6.44 -14.48 -9.33
N ALA A 132 5.92 -13.97 -10.45
CA ALA A 132 6.69 -13.77 -11.69
C ALA A 132 6.77 -12.28 -12.03
N ALA A 133 7.97 -11.72 -11.88
CA ALA A 133 8.32 -10.28 -11.81
C ALA A 133 8.08 -9.67 -10.41
N PRO A 134 8.97 -8.80 -9.90
CA PRO A 134 8.78 -8.20 -8.58
C PRO A 134 7.41 -7.50 -8.58
N PRO A 135 6.44 -7.97 -7.77
CA PRO A 135 5.13 -7.36 -7.71
C PRO A 135 5.33 -5.88 -7.45
N GLY A 136 4.62 -5.03 -8.21
CA GLY A 136 4.73 -3.58 -8.05
C GLY A 136 4.54 -3.22 -6.57
N PRO A 137 5.44 -2.43 -5.96
CA PRO A 137 5.37 -2.17 -4.53
C PRO A 137 4.04 -1.51 -4.16
N LEU A 138 3.44 -1.95 -3.05
CA LEU A 138 2.35 -1.23 -2.38
C LEU A 138 2.94 0.01 -1.71
N TYR A 139 2.35 1.17 -1.97
CA TYR A 139 2.79 2.43 -1.38
C TYR A 139 1.80 2.84 -0.29
N VAL A 140 2.28 2.82 0.95
CA VAL A 140 1.54 3.27 2.12
C VAL A 140 2.20 4.54 2.62
N MET A 141 1.47 5.64 2.62
CA MET A 141 1.92 6.87 3.27
C MET A 141 1.40 6.86 4.70
N ASP A 142 2.32 6.93 5.66
CA ASP A 142 1.91 7.33 7.00
C ASP A 142 1.76 8.84 7.06
N VAL A 143 0.58 9.24 7.47
CA VAL A 143 0.17 10.64 7.59
C VAL A 143 0.41 11.19 9.00
N ASN A 144 0.79 10.34 9.95
CA ASN A 144 0.94 10.72 11.36
C ASN A 144 2.39 11.00 11.76
N ASP A 145 3.39 10.41 11.13
CA ASP A 145 4.80 10.74 11.38
C ASP A 145 5.62 11.01 10.09
N PRO A 146 5.93 12.27 9.75
CA PRO A 146 6.81 12.58 8.63
C PRO A 146 8.29 12.25 8.90
N VAL A 147 8.62 11.68 10.07
CA VAL A 147 10.00 11.34 10.46
C VAL A 147 10.09 9.83 10.73
N ALA A 148 10.76 9.12 9.82
CA ALA A 148 11.30 7.76 9.96
C ALA A 148 10.56 6.78 10.91
N ASN A 149 9.95 5.74 10.31
CA ASN A 149 9.48 4.49 10.94
C ASN A 149 8.03 4.49 11.46
N ALA A 150 7.15 5.05 10.65
CA ALA A 150 5.71 4.90 10.76
C ALA A 150 5.15 3.47 10.69
N ILE A 151 5.96 2.54 10.16
CA ILE A 151 5.70 1.11 10.27
C ILE A 151 6.75 0.62 11.25
N ASP A 152 6.38 0.49 12.52
CA ASP A 152 7.33 0.31 13.63
C ASP A 152 7.60 -1.18 13.88
N ASP A 153 8.82 -1.62 13.59
CA ASP A 153 9.30 -2.97 13.87
C ASP A 153 9.38 -3.29 15.39
N ALA A 154 9.24 -2.28 16.27
CA ALA A 154 9.47 -2.40 17.72
C ALA A 154 8.19 -2.67 18.55
N ALA A 155 7.00 -2.71 17.94
CA ALA A 155 5.72 -3.03 18.58
C ALA A 155 5.02 -4.17 17.79
N PRO A 156 3.79 -4.66 18.12
CA PRO A 156 3.16 -5.68 17.28
C PRO A 156 3.10 -5.19 15.82
N PRO A 157 3.27 -6.09 14.82
CA PRO A 157 3.40 -5.69 13.42
C PRO A 157 2.23 -4.79 13.04
N ASP A 158 2.49 -3.73 12.26
CA ASP A 158 1.40 -2.93 11.73
C ASP A 158 0.56 -3.77 10.76
N HIS A 159 -0.76 -3.60 10.80
CA HIS A 159 -1.67 -4.38 9.95
C HIS A 159 -2.25 -3.48 8.86
N LEU A 160 -2.15 -3.91 7.62
CA LEU A 160 -2.81 -3.27 6.49
C LEU A 160 -4.24 -3.81 6.36
N ARG A 161 -5.21 -2.90 6.37
CA ARG A 161 -6.60 -3.22 5.99
C ARG A 161 -6.77 -3.07 4.49
N ILE A 162 -7.21 -4.15 3.83
CA ILE A 162 -7.45 -4.21 2.39
C ILE A 162 -8.96 -4.39 2.17
N GLY A 163 -9.59 -3.42 1.49
CA GLY A 163 -11.04 -3.38 1.28
C GLY A 163 -11.81 -2.63 2.38
N ASP A 164 -13.13 -2.63 2.26
CA ASP A 164 -14.06 -1.94 3.16
C ASP A 164 -15.04 -2.92 3.85
N GLY A 165 -15.82 -2.41 4.81
CA GLY A 165 -16.85 -3.20 5.48
C GLY A 165 -16.32 -4.40 6.31
N SER A 166 -17.19 -5.39 6.50
CA SER A 166 -16.92 -6.64 7.22
C SER A 166 -16.03 -7.61 6.46
N ASP A 167 -15.93 -7.42 5.15
CA ASP A 167 -15.24 -8.33 4.23
C ASP A 167 -13.79 -7.88 3.99
N ALA A 168 -13.37 -6.81 4.67
CA ALA A 168 -12.01 -6.32 4.62
C ALA A 168 -11.01 -7.37 5.14
N GLU A 169 -9.97 -7.58 4.35
CA GLU A 169 -8.87 -8.47 4.70
C GLU A 169 -7.82 -7.69 5.48
N TYR A 170 -7.37 -8.23 6.61
CA TYR A 170 -6.23 -7.69 7.35
C TYR A 170 -4.99 -8.54 7.03
N ARG A 171 -3.89 -7.85 6.74
CA ARG A 171 -2.60 -8.46 6.45
C ARG A 171 -1.55 -7.84 7.35
N ASP A 172 -0.82 -8.68 8.05
CA ASP A 172 0.35 -8.23 8.80
C ASP A 172 1.37 -7.69 7.80
N VAL A 173 1.86 -6.49 8.06
CA VAL A 173 2.99 -5.96 7.32
C VAL A 173 4.20 -6.79 7.74
N ALA A 174 4.67 -7.65 6.84
CA ALA A 174 5.92 -8.36 7.04
C ALA A 174 7.05 -7.34 7.28
N THR A 175 8.10 -7.75 8.01
CA THR A 175 9.30 -6.93 8.23
C THR A 175 9.66 -6.19 6.96
N VAL A 176 9.62 -4.86 7.02
CA VAL A 176 10.00 -4.03 5.88
C VAL A 176 11.51 -4.11 5.78
N THR A 177 12.00 -5.16 5.13
CA THR A 177 13.42 -5.29 4.85
C THR A 177 13.74 -4.19 3.86
N THR A 178 14.39 -3.12 4.33
CA THR A 178 14.96 -2.11 3.46
C THR A 178 15.96 -2.82 2.55
N GLY A 179 15.55 -3.16 1.32
CA GLY A 179 16.47 -3.48 0.24
C GLY A 179 17.46 -2.32 0.08
N PRO A 180 18.63 -2.53 -0.55
CA PRO A 180 19.69 -1.52 -0.60
C PRO A 180 19.17 -0.16 -1.10
N ASN A 181 18.86 0.74 -0.17
CA ASN A 181 18.36 2.11 -0.34
C ASN A 181 17.43 2.36 -1.55
N THR A 182 16.58 1.40 -1.91
CA THR A 182 15.67 1.57 -3.06
C THR A 182 14.56 2.53 -2.67
N THR A 183 14.53 3.74 -3.23
CA THR A 183 13.61 4.81 -2.81
C THR A 183 13.11 5.62 -3.99
N HIS A 184 11.89 6.16 -3.85
CA HIS A 184 11.30 7.06 -4.83
C HIS A 184 12.00 8.43 -4.80
N VAL A 185 12.33 8.95 -5.98
CA VAL A 185 12.87 10.29 -6.16
C VAL A 185 11.85 11.08 -6.97
N PRO A 186 11.10 12.02 -6.33
CA PRO A 186 10.20 12.88 -7.06
C PRO A 186 11.00 13.81 -7.97
N LEU A 187 10.41 14.16 -9.10
CA LEU A 187 11.00 15.04 -10.10
C LEU A 187 10.20 16.34 -10.17
N SER A 188 10.89 17.46 -10.28
CA SER A 188 10.28 18.79 -10.45
C SER A 188 9.43 18.92 -11.73
N PHE A 189 9.76 18.16 -12.76
CA PHE A 189 9.01 18.03 -14.00
C PHE A 189 9.01 16.57 -14.46
N PRO A 190 7.96 16.11 -15.15
CA PRO A 190 7.90 14.78 -15.76
C PRO A 190 9.11 14.51 -16.66
N LEU A 191 9.51 13.25 -16.81
CA LEU A 191 10.49 12.83 -17.81
C LEU A 191 9.98 13.15 -19.22
N SER A 192 10.87 13.62 -20.10
CA SER A 192 10.49 13.97 -21.47
C SER A 192 10.58 12.78 -22.42
N ARG A 193 11.25 11.72 -21.99
CA ARG A 193 11.45 10.49 -22.74
C ARG A 193 11.47 9.28 -21.81
N SER A 194 11.26 8.11 -22.40
CA SER A 194 11.38 6.85 -21.68
C SER A 194 12.84 6.41 -21.61
N HIS A 195 13.24 5.87 -20.47
CA HIS A 195 14.48 5.16 -20.22
C HIS A 195 14.13 3.70 -19.93
N THR A 196 14.58 2.79 -20.79
CA THR A 196 14.24 1.36 -20.74
C THR A 196 15.50 0.51 -20.64
N ALA A 197 15.47 -0.52 -19.78
CA ALA A 197 16.54 -1.52 -19.68
C ALA A 197 16.37 -2.64 -20.75
N PRO A 198 17.42 -3.43 -21.11
CA PRO A 198 18.83 -3.38 -20.65
C PRO A 198 19.77 -2.62 -21.62
N PRO A 199 20.91 -2.02 -21.17
CA PRO A 199 21.64 -2.10 -19.87
C PRO A 199 20.98 -1.35 -18.69
N PRO A 200 21.50 -1.46 -17.43
CA PRO A 200 20.97 -0.68 -16.31
C PRO A 200 20.99 0.81 -16.60
N ILE A 201 19.90 1.49 -16.25
CA ILE A 201 19.74 2.94 -16.42
C ILE A 201 20.47 3.62 -15.26
N THR A 202 21.59 4.29 -15.55
CA THR A 202 22.36 4.97 -14.51
C THR A 202 21.69 6.27 -14.11
N VAL A 203 21.82 6.64 -12.84
CA VAL A 203 21.33 7.91 -12.31
C VAL A 203 22.37 8.51 -11.38
N HIS A 204 22.56 9.82 -11.46
CA HIS A 204 23.55 10.53 -10.65
C HIS A 204 22.91 11.75 -10.01
N GLN A 205 23.29 12.05 -8.77
CA GLN A 205 23.04 13.35 -8.16
C GLN A 205 24.15 14.33 -8.54
N ILE A 206 23.78 15.52 -9.00
CA ILE A 206 24.69 16.64 -9.26
C ILE A 206 24.31 17.80 -8.35
N THR A 207 25.29 18.32 -7.60
CA THR A 207 25.14 19.55 -6.84
C THR A 207 24.88 20.72 -7.79
N ARG A 208 23.82 21.49 -7.55
CA ARG A 208 23.54 22.65 -8.41
C ARG A 208 24.60 23.73 -8.20
N ALA A 209 25.49 23.90 -9.18
CA ALA A 209 26.44 25.01 -9.23
C ALA A 209 26.21 25.85 -10.50
N ALA A 210 25.97 27.15 -10.33
CA ALA A 210 25.78 28.07 -11.45
C ALA A 210 27.13 28.49 -12.04
N LEU A 211 27.25 28.40 -13.36
CA LEU A 211 28.40 28.89 -14.11
C LEU A 211 28.28 30.41 -14.37
N PRO A 212 29.41 31.12 -14.50
CA PRO A 212 29.41 32.56 -14.77
C PRO A 212 28.85 32.90 -16.17
N ASN A 213 28.62 34.19 -16.41
CA ASN A 213 28.08 34.78 -17.64
C ASN A 213 26.56 34.52 -17.82
N PRO A 214 25.70 35.27 -17.10
CA PRO A 214 24.26 35.11 -17.22
C PRO A 214 23.79 35.46 -18.63
N VAL A 215 22.78 34.73 -19.08
CA VAL A 215 22.06 34.95 -20.34
C VAL A 215 20.57 34.93 -20.07
N ALA A 216 19.77 35.43 -21.01
CA ALA A 216 18.32 35.41 -20.92
C ALA A 216 17.71 34.80 -22.18
N LEU A 217 16.46 34.37 -22.07
CA LEU A 217 15.65 33.95 -23.19
C LEU A 217 15.21 35.18 -23.98
N GLU A 218 15.26 35.10 -25.31
CA GLU A 218 14.63 36.06 -26.21
C GLU A 218 13.53 35.34 -27.01
N VAL A 219 12.40 36.01 -27.15
CA VAL A 219 11.29 35.56 -28.00
C VAL A 219 11.05 36.63 -29.06
N ALA A 220 11.02 36.22 -30.33
CA ALA A 220 10.81 37.14 -31.44
C ALA A 220 9.40 37.75 -31.42
N ALA A 221 9.33 39.08 -31.62
CA ALA A 221 8.07 39.80 -31.74
C ALA A 221 7.21 39.25 -32.91
N PRO A 222 5.86 39.24 -32.80
CA PRO A 222 5.05 39.89 -31.76
C PRO A 222 4.82 39.04 -30.49
N ALA A 223 5.39 37.83 -30.41
CA ALA A 223 5.21 36.98 -29.24
C ALA A 223 6.05 37.49 -28.05
N THR A 224 5.48 37.41 -26.84
CA THR A 224 6.17 37.81 -25.59
C THR A 224 6.55 36.61 -24.73
N THR A 225 6.17 35.39 -25.14
CA THR A 225 6.40 34.14 -24.42
C THR A 225 6.77 33.02 -25.40
N SER A 226 7.69 32.14 -25.03
CA SER A 226 7.92 30.88 -25.73
C SER A 226 6.71 29.97 -25.63
N ARG A 227 6.69 28.89 -26.42
CA ARG A 227 5.62 27.90 -26.43
C ARG A 227 6.10 26.59 -25.81
N VAL A 228 5.16 25.91 -25.16
CA VAL A 228 5.35 24.52 -24.76
C VAL A 228 5.65 23.69 -26.01
N GLY A 229 6.68 22.86 -25.94
CA GLY A 229 7.15 22.04 -27.06
C GLY A 229 8.22 22.70 -27.94
N ASP A 230 8.54 23.99 -27.76
CA ASP A 230 9.62 24.62 -28.51
C ASP A 230 10.95 23.88 -28.25
N THR A 231 11.62 23.44 -29.31
CA THR A 231 12.92 22.74 -29.22
C THR A 231 14.09 23.65 -29.57
N ILE A 232 13.81 24.84 -30.10
CA ILE A 232 14.83 25.85 -30.42
C ILE A 232 14.46 27.12 -29.66
N ILE A 233 15.40 27.62 -28.86
CA ILE A 233 15.26 28.88 -28.15
C ILE A 233 16.37 29.84 -28.55
N THR A 234 16.09 31.14 -28.50
CA THR A 234 17.10 32.18 -28.70
C THR A 234 17.56 32.69 -27.35
N LEU A 235 18.87 32.69 -27.13
CA LEU A 235 19.51 33.25 -25.96
C LEU A 235 20.06 34.63 -26.31
N VAL A 236 19.88 35.58 -25.41
CA VAL A 236 20.36 36.96 -25.51
C VAL A 236 21.26 37.32 -24.32
N GLY A 237 22.29 38.13 -24.59
CA GLY A 237 23.16 38.74 -23.59
C GLY A 237 24.64 38.63 -23.92
N ALA A 238 25.49 39.39 -23.23
CA ALA A 238 26.94 39.36 -23.44
C ALA A 238 27.57 37.99 -23.12
N GLY A 239 26.89 37.15 -22.34
CA GLY A 239 27.34 35.82 -21.95
C GLY A 239 27.08 34.70 -22.96
N VAL A 240 26.34 34.94 -24.05
CA VAL A 240 25.95 33.86 -24.99
C VAL A 240 27.16 33.16 -25.61
N GLY A 241 28.29 33.87 -25.73
CA GLY A 241 29.57 33.33 -26.18
C GLY A 241 30.04 32.09 -25.42
N ALA A 242 29.70 32.01 -24.13
CA ALA A 242 30.12 30.95 -23.22
C ALA A 242 29.25 29.67 -23.32
N VAL A 243 28.04 29.75 -23.90
CA VAL A 243 27.16 28.60 -24.08
C VAL A 243 27.77 27.63 -25.10
N ALA A 244 27.97 26.37 -24.71
CA ALA A 244 28.61 25.32 -25.50
C ALA A 244 27.67 24.12 -25.70
N LEU A 245 28.02 23.25 -26.66
CA LEU A 245 27.33 21.97 -26.83
C LEU A 245 27.41 21.17 -25.53
N ASN A 246 26.34 20.46 -25.22
CA ASN A 246 26.18 19.64 -24.03
C ASN A 246 26.11 20.39 -22.69
N ASP A 247 26.11 21.73 -22.68
CA ASP A 247 25.81 22.51 -21.48
C ASP A 247 24.42 22.17 -20.93
N LEU A 248 24.31 22.14 -19.60
CA LEU A 248 23.03 22.07 -18.90
C LEU A 248 22.52 23.49 -18.64
N LEU A 249 21.33 23.80 -19.14
CA LEU A 249 20.67 25.08 -18.95
C LEU A 249 19.51 24.92 -17.96
N GLU A 250 19.42 25.84 -17.00
CA GLU A 250 18.24 26.07 -16.18
C GLU A 250 17.50 27.30 -16.72
N ILE A 251 16.33 27.08 -17.30
CA ILE A 251 15.50 28.12 -17.91
C ILE A 251 14.45 28.54 -16.88
N GLY A 252 14.60 29.75 -16.32
CA GLY A 252 13.77 30.26 -15.23
C GLY A 252 14.45 30.20 -13.86
N PRO A 253 13.73 30.60 -12.80
CA PRO A 253 14.30 30.66 -11.46
C PRO A 253 14.45 29.27 -10.83
N GLN A 254 15.39 29.12 -9.90
CA GLN A 254 15.60 27.88 -9.15
C GLN A 254 14.28 27.37 -8.55
N PHE A 255 14.04 26.06 -8.64
CA PHE A 255 12.81 25.34 -8.25
C PHE A 255 11.57 25.50 -9.14
N ARG A 256 11.54 26.46 -10.07
CA ARG A 256 10.42 26.64 -11.01
C ARG A 256 10.84 26.61 -12.48
N GLY A 257 12.14 26.66 -12.73
CA GLY A 257 12.74 26.52 -14.04
C GLY A 257 12.98 25.07 -14.42
N GLU A 258 12.95 24.82 -15.72
CA GLU A 258 13.22 23.51 -16.29
C GLU A 258 14.68 23.35 -16.69
N LEU A 259 15.14 22.10 -16.72
CA LEU A 259 16.50 21.73 -17.08
C LEU A 259 16.54 21.14 -18.48
N ARG A 260 17.43 21.67 -19.33
CA ARG A 260 17.59 21.24 -20.73
C ARG A 260 19.05 21.22 -21.16
N TYR A 261 19.42 20.23 -21.96
CA TYR A 261 20.75 20.14 -22.54
C TYR A 261 20.81 20.80 -23.91
N VAL A 262 21.92 21.47 -24.20
CA VAL A 262 22.18 22.04 -25.53
C VAL A 262 22.65 20.94 -26.50
N ARG A 263 21.95 20.77 -27.61
CA ARG A 263 22.24 19.79 -28.67
C ARG A 263 22.84 20.39 -29.93
N ASN A 264 22.46 21.62 -30.25
CA ASN A 264 23.02 22.35 -31.37
C ASN A 264 23.07 23.84 -31.05
N ILE A 265 24.00 24.56 -31.67
CA ILE A 265 24.16 26.00 -31.52
C ILE A 265 24.27 26.62 -32.91
N ARG A 266 23.41 27.60 -33.17
CA ARG A 266 23.52 28.52 -34.30
C ARG A 266 23.82 29.91 -33.76
N VAL A 267 25.03 30.39 -34.03
CA VAL A 267 25.42 31.76 -33.70
C VAL A 267 24.67 32.72 -34.63
N ILE A 268 23.99 33.71 -34.06
CA ILE A 268 23.29 34.76 -34.81
C ILE A 268 24.20 35.99 -34.89
N ASP A 269 24.64 36.48 -33.72
CA ASP A 269 25.60 37.58 -33.59
C ASP A 269 26.37 37.48 -32.25
N ALA A 270 27.06 38.55 -31.84
CA ALA A 270 27.86 38.58 -30.61
C ALA A 270 27.02 38.51 -29.31
N THR A 271 25.74 38.85 -29.38
CA THR A 271 24.79 38.93 -28.27
C THR A 271 23.65 37.93 -28.37
N HIS A 272 23.47 37.26 -29.51
CA HIS A 272 22.40 36.29 -29.75
C HIS A 272 22.91 34.92 -30.23
N ARG A 273 22.39 33.86 -29.63
CA ARG A 273 22.57 32.47 -30.12
C ARG A 273 21.26 31.71 -30.09
N ALA A 274 20.94 31.03 -31.17
CA ALA A 274 19.87 30.03 -31.16
C ALA A 274 20.47 28.69 -30.70
N VAL A 275 19.83 28.05 -29.72
CA VAL A 275 20.23 26.73 -29.22
C VAL A 275 19.09 25.74 -29.43
N THR A 276 19.43 24.55 -29.93
CA THR A 276 18.51 23.41 -29.98
C THR A 276 18.63 22.64 -28.67
N LEU A 277 17.51 22.37 -28.03
CA LEU A 277 17.39 21.67 -26.77
C LEU A 277 17.28 20.16 -26.99
N ASP A 278 17.49 19.37 -25.94
CA ASP A 278 17.38 17.92 -25.98
C ASP A 278 15.94 17.42 -26.06
N SER A 279 15.00 18.20 -25.53
CA SER A 279 13.56 17.98 -25.61
C SER A 279 12.83 19.32 -25.63
N GLY A 280 11.57 19.34 -26.08
CA GLY A 280 10.75 20.55 -26.09
C GLY A 280 10.55 21.14 -24.70
N LEU A 281 10.33 22.45 -24.61
CA LEU A 281 10.02 23.11 -23.34
C LEU A 281 8.75 22.52 -22.72
N THR A 282 8.74 22.24 -21.41
CA THR A 282 7.53 21.77 -20.70
C THR A 282 6.66 22.96 -20.28
N LEU A 283 7.26 24.13 -20.09
CA LEU A 283 6.57 25.38 -19.77
C LEU A 283 6.76 26.45 -20.85
N ALA A 284 5.84 27.41 -20.87
CA ALA A 284 6.03 28.67 -21.59
C ALA A 284 6.82 29.64 -20.71
N TYR A 285 7.80 30.32 -21.30
CA TYR A 285 8.65 31.29 -20.60
C TYR A 285 8.53 32.68 -21.25
N PRO A 286 8.31 33.75 -20.47
CA PRO A 286 8.38 35.11 -20.99
C PRO A 286 9.74 35.45 -21.59
N THR A 287 9.76 36.37 -22.55
CA THR A 287 11.01 37.01 -22.98
C THR A 287 11.74 37.63 -21.77
N LEU A 288 13.06 37.65 -21.80
CA LEU A 288 13.96 38.03 -20.71
C LEU A 288 13.97 37.09 -19.49
N THR A 289 13.35 35.90 -19.58
CA THR A 289 13.50 34.87 -18.54
C THR A 289 14.99 34.53 -18.37
N PRO A 290 15.53 34.51 -17.13
CA PRO A 290 16.93 34.17 -16.91
C PRO A 290 17.21 32.73 -17.30
N VAL A 291 18.31 32.51 -18.03
CA VAL A 291 18.81 31.18 -18.38
C VAL A 291 20.18 31.03 -17.76
N THR A 292 20.28 30.12 -16.79
CA THR A 292 21.50 29.88 -16.02
C THR A 292 22.18 28.62 -16.54
N ARG A 293 23.46 28.73 -16.92
CA ARG A 293 24.28 27.56 -17.20
C ARG A 293 24.66 26.88 -15.89
N LEU A 294 24.53 25.57 -15.82
CA LEU A 294 24.87 24.78 -14.63
C LEU A 294 26.08 23.91 -14.91
N ASP A 295 26.92 23.73 -13.89
CA ASP A 295 27.95 22.71 -13.90
C ASP A 295 27.28 21.33 -14.01
N ASN A 296 27.74 20.54 -14.99
CA ASN A 296 27.24 19.21 -15.26
C ASN A 296 28.27 18.13 -14.87
N SER A 297 29.30 18.49 -14.09
CA SER A 297 30.20 17.53 -13.50
C SER A 297 29.52 16.78 -12.35
N VAL A 298 29.69 15.45 -12.32
CA VAL A 298 29.22 14.64 -11.20
C VAL A 298 30.12 14.91 -10.00
N ALA A 299 29.54 15.18 -8.84
CA ALA A 299 30.30 15.47 -7.63
C ALA A 299 30.86 14.16 -7.02
N GLY A 300 32.17 14.07 -6.83
CA GLY A 300 32.80 12.98 -6.06
C GLY A 300 32.93 11.63 -6.78
N ALA A 301 33.18 10.56 -6.01
CA ALA A 301 33.27 9.19 -6.53
C ALA A 301 31.98 8.86 -7.29
N VAL A 302 32.11 8.29 -8.50
CA VAL A 302 30.98 8.07 -9.40
C VAL A 302 29.87 7.34 -8.67
N ASP A 303 28.72 7.99 -8.60
CA ASP A 303 27.49 7.46 -8.05
C ASP A 303 27.04 6.28 -8.93
N ASP A 304 27.10 5.04 -8.42
CA ASP A 304 26.72 3.80 -9.15
C ASP A 304 25.21 3.49 -9.01
N ASP A 305 24.41 4.54 -8.73
CA ASP A 305 22.98 4.46 -8.57
C ASP A 305 22.29 4.10 -9.89
N THR A 306 21.21 3.31 -9.81
CA THR A 306 20.46 2.85 -10.98
C THR A 306 18.96 2.97 -10.78
N ILE A 307 18.23 3.22 -11.87
CA ILE A 307 16.76 3.16 -11.82
C ILE A 307 16.30 1.70 -11.69
N ASN A 308 15.35 1.45 -10.80
CA ASN A 308 14.71 0.16 -10.64
C ASN A 308 13.63 -0.04 -11.71
N GLY A 309 13.93 -0.83 -12.74
CA GLY A 309 13.02 -1.09 -13.85
C GLY A 309 13.07 -0.01 -14.94
N ASN A 310 11.94 0.25 -15.59
CA ASN A 310 11.82 1.27 -16.63
C ASN A 310 11.28 2.58 -16.03
N ALA A 311 11.73 3.72 -16.54
CA ALA A 311 11.14 5.03 -16.28
C ALA A 311 10.56 5.58 -17.59
N ASN A 312 9.27 5.83 -17.66
CA ASN A 312 8.57 6.20 -18.88
C ASN A 312 8.51 7.73 -19.04
N ALA A 313 8.37 8.18 -20.29
CA ALA A 313 8.02 9.57 -20.57
C ALA A 313 6.72 9.93 -19.82
N GLY A 314 6.70 11.07 -19.14
CA GLY A 314 5.58 11.50 -18.30
C GLY A 314 5.70 11.10 -16.82
N ASP A 315 6.62 10.19 -16.47
CA ASP A 315 6.82 9.83 -15.06
C ASP A 315 7.37 11.04 -14.29
N SER A 316 6.71 11.37 -13.18
CA SER A 316 7.11 12.46 -12.27
C SER A 316 7.83 11.95 -11.02
N VAL A 317 8.01 10.63 -10.92
CA VAL A 317 8.70 9.93 -9.84
C VAL A 317 9.48 8.78 -10.47
N VAL A 318 10.73 8.60 -10.07
CA VAL A 318 11.55 7.43 -10.45
C VAL A 318 11.95 6.65 -9.21
N ILE A 319 12.15 5.35 -9.34
CA ILE A 319 12.63 4.49 -8.25
C ILE A 319 14.12 4.30 -8.45
N VAL A 320 14.93 4.68 -7.46
CA VAL A 320 16.39 4.59 -7.53
C VAL A 320 16.88 3.52 -6.55
N ASN A 321 17.67 2.57 -7.04
CA ASN A 321 18.39 1.57 -6.26
C ASN A 321 19.72 2.13 -5.76
N ASN A 322 20.21 1.59 -4.64
CA ASN A 322 21.56 1.84 -4.09
C ASN A 322 21.86 3.26 -3.61
N ARG A 323 20.85 4.13 -3.51
CA ARG A 323 20.91 5.58 -3.25
C ARG A 323 21.95 6.08 -2.25
N GLY A 324 22.44 5.29 -1.30
CA GLY A 324 23.61 5.65 -0.48
C GLY A 324 23.52 6.96 0.33
N GLY A 325 22.32 7.53 0.52
CA GLY A 325 22.11 8.88 1.09
C GLY A 325 22.00 10.02 0.07
N ASN A 326 22.15 9.75 -1.23
CA ASN A 326 21.92 10.65 -2.36
C ASN A 326 20.42 10.95 -2.56
N PHE A 327 20.09 11.74 -3.55
CA PHE A 327 18.78 12.28 -3.96
C PHE A 327 17.92 12.90 -2.84
N ASN A 328 18.50 13.31 -1.71
CA ASN A 328 17.79 13.91 -0.56
C ASN A 328 17.72 15.44 -0.63
N VAL A 329 18.60 16.06 -1.42
CA VAL A 329 18.77 17.52 -1.43
C VAL A 329 17.97 18.11 -2.59
N ARG A 330 16.83 18.73 -2.31
CA ARG A 330 15.97 19.36 -3.33
C ARG A 330 16.70 20.38 -4.23
N ALA A 331 17.73 21.04 -3.71
CA ALA A 331 18.53 22.00 -4.47
C ALA A 331 19.35 21.33 -5.60
N ASP A 332 19.55 20.01 -5.52
CA ASP A 332 20.37 19.25 -6.45
C ASP A 332 19.55 18.68 -7.61
N ILE A 333 20.29 18.07 -8.53
CA ILE A 333 19.83 17.65 -9.84
C ILE A 333 19.99 16.14 -9.96
N VAL A 334 18.97 15.48 -10.48
CA VAL A 334 19.00 14.11 -10.95
C VAL A 334 19.42 14.12 -12.41
N VAL A 335 20.47 13.37 -12.76
CA VAL A 335 20.86 13.15 -14.16
C VAL A 335 20.80 11.67 -14.48
N ILE A 336 19.92 11.32 -15.41
CA ILE A 336 19.70 9.96 -15.89
C ILE A 336 20.58 9.74 -17.12
N ASN A 337 21.21 8.57 -17.24
CA ASN A 337 22.06 8.15 -18.36
C ASN A 337 23.17 9.16 -18.70
N ASN A 338 23.84 9.75 -17.70
CA ASN A 338 24.80 10.85 -17.92
C ASN A 338 25.89 10.55 -18.98
N ALA A 339 26.34 9.30 -19.07
CA ALA A 339 27.35 8.86 -20.03
C ALA A 339 26.84 8.79 -21.48
N ASP A 340 25.55 8.53 -21.69
CA ASP A 340 24.94 8.48 -23.02
C ASP A 340 24.33 9.82 -23.39
N LEU A 341 25.07 10.61 -24.17
CA LEU A 341 24.60 11.92 -24.60
C LEU A 341 23.29 11.84 -25.39
N ALA A 342 22.94 10.75 -26.08
CA ALA A 342 21.70 10.68 -26.85
C ALA A 342 20.47 10.58 -25.94
N THR A 343 20.56 9.79 -24.86
CA THR A 343 19.44 9.53 -23.97
C THR A 343 19.46 10.36 -22.69
N ARG A 344 20.61 10.95 -22.30
CA ARG A 344 20.74 11.68 -21.04
C ARG A 344 19.66 12.72 -20.81
N GLU A 345 19.19 12.79 -19.59
CA GLU A 345 18.11 13.68 -19.18
C GLU A 345 18.37 14.19 -17.76
N ALA A 346 18.16 15.48 -17.53
CA ALA A 346 18.33 16.11 -16.23
C ALA A 346 16.98 16.59 -15.67
N ARG A 347 16.76 16.38 -14.39
CA ARG A 347 15.60 16.89 -13.64
C ARG A 347 16.05 17.39 -12.28
N ARG A 348 15.40 18.44 -11.77
CA ARG A 348 15.64 18.83 -10.39
C ARG A 348 14.88 17.89 -9.46
N ILE A 349 15.50 17.56 -8.33
CA ILE A 349 14.87 16.77 -7.27
C ILE A 349 13.62 17.53 -6.79
N GLY A 350 12.49 16.85 -6.87
CA GLY A 350 11.17 17.37 -6.52
C GLY A 350 10.91 17.30 -5.02
N ILE A 351 9.66 17.63 -4.67
CA ILE A 351 9.12 17.38 -3.34
C ILE A 351 7.71 16.83 -3.54
N LEU A 352 7.37 15.78 -2.79
CA LEU A 352 5.98 15.36 -2.66
C LEU A 352 5.36 16.22 -1.56
N THR A 353 4.26 16.89 -1.86
CA THR A 353 3.55 17.72 -0.89
C THR A 353 2.09 17.35 -0.93
N GLN A 354 1.52 17.09 0.24
CA GLN A 354 0.09 16.89 0.37
C GLN A 354 -0.63 18.22 0.20
N PHE A 355 -1.66 18.23 -0.63
CA PHE A 355 -2.53 19.39 -0.76
C PHE A 355 -3.81 19.14 0.05
N ARG A 356 -3.99 19.93 1.12
CA ARG A 356 -5.18 19.82 1.97
C ARG A 356 -6.33 20.61 1.33
N LEU A 357 -7.34 19.90 0.84
CA LEU A 357 -8.58 20.52 0.38
C LEU A 357 -9.36 21.03 1.60
N SER A 358 -9.78 22.31 1.58
CA SER A 358 -10.53 22.95 2.68
C SER A 358 -11.93 22.37 2.87
N THR A 359 -12.44 21.68 1.86
CA THR A 359 -13.71 20.95 1.88
C THR A 359 -13.45 19.59 1.26
N GLY A 360 -13.86 18.52 1.95
CA GLY A 360 -13.78 17.17 1.39
C GLY A 360 -14.59 17.06 0.10
N ALA A 361 -14.18 16.15 -0.79
CA ALA A 361 -14.99 15.75 -1.92
C ALA A 361 -16.41 15.37 -1.43
N TYR A 362 -17.45 15.94 -2.05
CA TYR A 362 -18.83 15.67 -1.66
C TYR A 362 -19.30 14.26 -2.09
N ASP A 363 -18.57 13.63 -3.02
CA ASP A 363 -18.85 12.29 -3.53
C ASP A 363 -17.56 11.62 -4.02
N GLY A 364 -17.62 10.30 -4.27
CA GLY A 364 -16.55 9.55 -4.93
C GLY A 364 -16.43 9.98 -6.39
N TYR A 365 -15.30 10.57 -6.75
CA TYR A 365 -15.00 10.91 -8.14
C TYR A 365 -14.38 9.71 -8.85
N THR A 366 -14.82 9.43 -10.07
CA THR A 366 -14.24 8.36 -10.89
C THR A 366 -12.78 8.67 -11.22
N ALA A 367 -11.96 7.62 -11.38
CA ALA A 367 -10.63 7.76 -11.96
C ALA A 367 -10.73 8.59 -13.24
N SER A 368 -9.80 9.53 -13.40
CA SER A 368 -9.78 10.56 -14.44
C SER A 368 -10.68 11.79 -14.29
N THR A 369 -11.10 12.10 -13.07
CA THR A 369 -11.77 13.37 -12.79
C THR A 369 -10.78 14.54 -12.74
N VAL A 370 -11.11 15.61 -13.47
CA VAL A 370 -10.33 16.85 -13.54
C VAL A 370 -10.74 17.80 -12.40
N ILE A 371 -9.79 18.21 -11.57
CA ILE A 371 -9.99 19.27 -10.56
C ILE A 371 -9.52 20.60 -11.15
N THR A 372 -10.42 21.57 -11.24
CA THR A 372 -10.11 22.91 -11.73
C THR A 372 -10.14 23.90 -10.57
N ALA A 373 -9.03 24.59 -10.33
CA ALA A 373 -8.99 25.71 -9.39
C ALA A 373 -9.81 26.88 -9.94
N VAL A 374 -10.89 27.25 -9.23
CA VAL A 374 -11.67 28.45 -9.53
C VAL A 374 -11.25 29.56 -8.58
N ASN A 375 -10.52 30.55 -9.10
CA ASN A 375 -10.34 31.81 -8.38
C ASN A 375 -11.66 32.60 -8.47
N MET A 376 -12.41 32.66 -7.37
CA MET A 376 -13.54 33.57 -7.28
C MET A 376 -13.01 34.98 -7.02
N ALA A 377 -13.08 35.84 -8.03
CA ALA A 377 -13.01 37.28 -7.87
C ALA A 377 -14.43 37.85 -8.04
N ASP A 378 -14.72 38.97 -7.39
CA ASP A 378 -16.02 39.64 -7.48
C ASP A 378 -16.37 39.97 -8.95
N ASP A 379 -17.39 39.28 -9.45
CA ASP A 379 -18.30 39.62 -10.56
C ASP A 379 -17.72 39.98 -11.95
N ILE A 380 -16.77 39.19 -12.47
CA ILE A 380 -16.44 39.23 -13.92
C ILE A 380 -16.40 37.80 -14.48
N ALA A 381 -17.19 37.60 -15.55
CA ALA A 381 -17.45 36.34 -16.26
C ALA A 381 -16.34 35.27 -16.15
N VAL A 382 -16.69 34.16 -15.50
CA VAL A 382 -15.85 32.96 -15.35
C VAL A 382 -15.63 32.35 -16.74
N THR A 383 -14.48 32.65 -17.35
CA THR A 383 -14.03 31.91 -18.54
C THR A 383 -13.42 30.60 -18.04
N ALA A 384 -14.10 29.47 -18.30
CA ALA A 384 -13.63 28.15 -17.90
C ALA A 384 -12.21 27.91 -18.44
N LYS A 385 -11.28 27.54 -17.55
CA LYS A 385 -9.95 27.05 -17.93
C LYS A 385 -9.91 25.56 -17.66
N SER A 386 -9.75 24.78 -18.73
CA SER A 386 -9.54 23.34 -18.67
C SER A 386 -8.15 23.04 -18.13
N LEU A 387 -8.09 22.22 -17.09
CA LEU A 387 -6.88 21.50 -16.69
C LEU A 387 -7.05 20.05 -17.14
N THR A 388 -6.10 19.51 -17.88
CA THR A 388 -6.08 18.11 -18.29
C THR A 388 -5.07 17.40 -17.42
N ALA A 389 -5.50 16.86 -16.28
CA ALA A 389 -4.74 15.82 -15.58
C ALA A 389 -5.59 15.17 -14.49
N ASP A 390 -5.54 13.85 -14.47
CA ASP A 390 -6.19 12.94 -13.54
C ASP A 390 -5.55 13.05 -12.15
N ALA A 391 -6.37 13.26 -11.12
CA ALA A 391 -5.94 13.15 -9.73
C ALA A 391 -6.68 11.96 -9.10
N ALA A 392 -6.09 10.77 -9.19
CA ALA A 392 -6.48 9.61 -8.38
C ALA A 392 -5.85 9.74 -6.99
N ALA A 393 -6.64 9.37 -5.97
CA ALA A 393 -6.25 9.32 -4.56
C ALA A 393 -5.18 8.26 -4.28
#